data_AF-X1TMI3-F1
#
_entry.id   AF-X1TMI3-F1
#
_cell.length_a   1.000
_cell.length_b   1.000
_cell.length_c   1.000
_cell.angle_alpha   90.00
_cell.angle_beta   90.00
_cell.angle_gamma   90.00
#
_symmetry.space_group_name_H-M   'P 1'
#
loop_
_entity.id
_entity.type
_entity.pdbx_description
1 polymer ?
#
loop_
_entity_poly.entity_id
_entity_poly.type
_entity_poly.pdbx_seq_one_letter_code
_entity_poly.pdbx_strand_id
1 'polypeptide(L)'
;MKLIRVAALCLALSLTLPGYTKNPPIAGPLRVHSKNPRYFTNASGRAVYLTGSHTWSNFKDMGKTDPPAPFDFNGYLDFLQRYNHNFIRLWTWELSKYSYKGGTMTYVRPFPWKRTGPRKALDGKPKFDLKKFNQKYFDRLRSRVIAAAKRRIYVSIMLFEGHGLHASLPPWCWDGHPFNVKNNVNAINGDLDGDGRGIETHTLKNHAVTALQKA
;
A
#
# COMPACT_ATOMS: atom_id res chain seq x y z
N MET A 1 -57.46 24.89 52.45
CA MET A 1 -56.12 25.04 51.84
C MET A 1 -56.02 24.06 50.67
N LYS A 2 -56.09 24.56 49.43
CA LYS A 2 -56.16 23.75 48.19
C LYS A 2 -54.76 23.25 47.82
N LEU A 3 -54.60 21.96 47.54
CA LEU A 3 -53.40 21.39 46.91
C LEU A 3 -53.77 20.85 45.53
N ILE A 4 -53.38 21.60 44.50
CA ILE A 4 -53.47 21.20 43.10
C ILE A 4 -52.23 20.35 42.81
N ARG A 5 -52.42 19.07 42.49
CA ARG A 5 -51.34 18.22 41.94
C ARG A 5 -51.32 18.41 40.43
N VAL A 6 -50.31 19.10 39.91
CA VAL A 6 -50.02 19.16 38.48
C VAL A 6 -49.23 17.91 38.11
N ALA A 7 -49.84 17.01 37.34
CA ALA A 7 -49.13 15.89 36.72
C ALA A 7 -48.48 16.37 35.43
N ALA A 8 -47.15 16.41 35.38
CA ALA A 8 -46.41 16.67 34.15
C ALA A 8 -46.42 15.41 33.27
N LEU A 9 -47.11 15.50 32.13
CA LEU A 9 -47.12 14.47 31.10
C LEU A 9 -45.84 14.62 30.24
N CYS A 10 -44.81 13.85 30.53
CA CYS A 10 -43.63 13.76 29.67
C CYS A 10 -43.97 12.96 28.41
N LEU A 11 -44.28 13.66 27.31
CA LEU A 11 -44.37 13.06 25.98
C LEU A 11 -42.95 12.67 25.53
N ALA A 12 -42.59 11.40 25.68
CA ALA A 12 -41.37 10.87 25.09
C ALA A 12 -41.57 10.76 23.57
N LEU A 13 -41.11 11.77 22.82
CA LEU A 13 -40.97 11.66 21.38
C LEU A 13 -39.84 10.65 21.10
N SER A 14 -40.20 9.40 20.82
CA SER A 14 -39.26 8.41 20.30
C SER A 14 -38.86 8.83 18.89
N LEU A 15 -37.81 9.64 18.77
CA LEU A 15 -37.08 9.80 17.53
C LEU A 15 -36.47 8.44 17.19
N THR A 16 -37.17 7.68 16.33
CA THR A 16 -36.56 6.59 15.61
C THR A 16 -35.45 7.19 14.76
N LEU A 17 -34.21 7.14 15.27
CA LEU A 17 -33.03 7.38 14.45
C LEU A 17 -33.19 6.52 13.20
N PRO A 18 -33.03 7.10 11.98
CA PRO A 18 -33.03 6.31 10.77
C PRO A 18 -32.09 5.14 10.99
N GLY A 19 -32.65 3.92 11.00
CA GLY A 19 -31.89 2.70 11.19
C GLY A 19 -30.68 2.78 10.27
N TYR A 20 -29.50 2.46 10.80
CA TYR A 20 -28.22 2.50 10.09
C TYR A 20 -28.39 1.83 8.73
N THR A 21 -28.68 2.63 7.70
CA THR A 21 -28.93 2.07 6.37
C THR A 21 -27.61 1.44 5.98
N LYS A 22 -27.69 0.18 5.54
CA LYS A 22 -26.55 -0.57 5.00
C LYS A 22 -25.83 0.36 4.04
N ASN A 23 -24.71 0.88 4.52
CA ASN A 23 -24.07 2.04 3.94
C ASN A 23 -23.63 1.59 2.52
N PRO A 24 -24.13 2.21 1.43
CA PRO A 24 -24.02 1.62 0.10
C PRO A 24 -22.55 1.37 -0.27
N PRO A 25 -22.23 0.32 -1.05
CA PRO A 25 -20.86 0.01 -1.48
C PRO A 25 -20.15 1.25 -2.05
N ILE A 26 -18.80 1.21 -2.12
CA ILE A 26 -18.06 2.25 -2.84
C ILE A 26 -18.69 2.43 -4.23
N ALA A 27 -19.23 3.62 -4.49
CA ALA A 27 -19.99 3.92 -5.70
C ALA A 27 -19.03 4.21 -6.88
N GLY A 28 -18.10 3.30 -7.14
CA GLY A 28 -17.10 3.41 -8.20
C GLY A 28 -15.86 4.26 -7.86
N PRO A 29 -14.95 4.43 -8.84
CA PRO A 29 -13.72 5.19 -8.65
C PRO A 29 -13.99 6.66 -8.34
N LEU A 30 -13.04 7.29 -7.66
CA LEU A 30 -13.07 8.73 -7.40
C LEU A 30 -12.89 9.50 -8.71
N ARG A 31 -13.58 10.63 -8.82
CA ARG A 31 -13.48 11.61 -9.90
C ARG A 31 -13.45 13.00 -9.30
N VAL A 32 -12.98 14.00 -10.04
CA VAL A 32 -13.08 15.41 -9.61
C VAL A 32 -14.56 15.81 -9.54
N HIS A 33 -14.96 16.50 -8.47
CA HIS A 33 -16.34 16.92 -8.29
C HIS A 33 -16.71 18.09 -9.23
N SER A 34 -17.73 17.91 -10.07
CA SER A 34 -18.05 18.84 -11.17
C SER A 34 -18.41 20.26 -10.73
N LYS A 35 -19.10 20.41 -9.59
CA LYS A 35 -19.49 21.73 -9.04
C LYS A 35 -18.44 22.36 -8.11
N ASN A 36 -17.45 21.60 -7.65
CA ASN A 36 -16.42 22.10 -6.74
C ASN A 36 -15.14 21.25 -6.89
N PRO A 37 -14.19 21.66 -7.75
CA PRO A 37 -13.05 20.83 -8.12
C PRO A 37 -12.03 20.60 -6.99
N ARG A 38 -12.24 21.21 -5.81
CA ARG A 38 -11.43 20.96 -4.60
C ARG A 38 -11.74 19.63 -3.93
N TYR A 39 -12.85 18.99 -4.28
CA TYR A 39 -13.30 17.73 -3.70
C TYR A 39 -13.36 16.61 -4.74
N PHE A 40 -13.24 15.37 -4.26
CA PHE A 40 -13.60 14.21 -5.06
C PHE A 40 -15.10 13.95 -5.00
N THR A 41 -15.59 13.19 -5.98
CA THR A 41 -16.92 12.59 -6.01
C THR A 41 -16.83 11.15 -6.53
N ASN A 42 -17.93 10.42 -6.48
CA ASN A 42 -18.08 9.10 -7.07
C ASN A 42 -19.46 9.03 -7.76
N ALA A 43 -19.97 7.84 -8.11
CA ALA A 43 -21.27 7.72 -8.78
C ALA A 43 -22.47 8.24 -7.94
N SER A 44 -22.29 8.52 -6.64
CA SER A 44 -23.34 9.18 -5.84
C SER A 44 -23.50 10.67 -6.13
N GLY A 45 -22.53 11.32 -6.79
CA GLY A 45 -22.51 12.76 -7.02
C GLY A 45 -22.20 13.61 -5.77
N ARG A 46 -22.06 13.00 -4.59
CA ARG A 46 -21.72 13.70 -3.34
C ARG A 46 -20.22 13.93 -3.21
N ALA A 47 -19.83 15.03 -2.57
CA ALA A 47 -18.44 15.26 -2.19
C ALA A 47 -17.92 14.14 -1.27
N VAL A 48 -16.73 13.64 -1.57
CA VAL A 48 -15.99 12.65 -0.79
C VAL A 48 -14.77 13.34 -0.20
N TYR A 49 -14.74 13.43 1.13
CA TYR A 49 -13.58 13.87 1.89
C TYR A 49 -12.74 12.65 2.28
N LEU A 50 -11.46 12.62 1.90
CA LEU A 50 -10.58 11.50 2.18
C LEU A 50 -9.89 11.67 3.53
N THR A 51 -10.08 10.69 4.40
CA THR A 51 -9.40 10.59 5.69
C THR A 51 -8.66 9.25 5.71
N GLY A 52 -7.39 9.25 6.10
CA GLY A 52 -6.59 8.06 6.03
C GLY A 52 -5.46 8.01 7.03
N SER A 53 -4.98 6.80 7.26
CA SER A 53 -3.74 6.49 7.97
C SER A 53 -2.99 5.43 7.17
N HIS A 54 -1.66 5.41 7.25
CA HIS A 54 -0.84 4.48 6.46
C HIS A 54 0.34 3.93 7.28
N THR A 55 0.82 2.78 6.84
CA THR A 55 2.07 2.17 7.29
C THR A 55 2.75 1.49 6.11
N TRP A 56 4.06 1.31 6.14
CA TRP A 56 4.82 0.74 5.03
C TRP A 56 4.47 -0.74 4.78
N SER A 57 4.15 -1.48 5.84
CA SER A 57 3.87 -2.92 5.75
C SER A 57 2.47 -3.26 5.22
N ASN A 58 1.66 -2.25 4.91
CA ASN A 58 0.26 -2.43 4.56
C ASN A 58 0.03 -3.04 3.17
N PHE A 59 1.08 -3.28 2.38
CA PHE A 59 1.03 -4.13 1.19
C PHE A 59 2.05 -5.28 1.24
N LYS A 60 3.28 -5.01 1.66
CA LYS A 60 4.35 -6.00 1.79
C LYS A 60 4.66 -6.27 3.25
N ASP A 61 4.97 -7.52 3.56
CA ASP A 61 5.43 -7.91 4.87
C ASP A 61 6.84 -7.36 5.08
N MET A 62 7.05 -6.66 6.19
CA MET A 62 8.35 -6.11 6.59
C MET A 62 8.64 -6.50 8.04
N GLY A 63 9.88 -6.90 8.34
CA GLY A 63 10.23 -7.34 9.69
C GLY A 63 11.71 -7.67 9.86
N LYS A 64 12.09 -8.05 11.08
CA LYS A 64 13.50 -8.30 11.46
C LYS A 64 13.99 -9.73 11.21
N THR A 65 13.09 -10.61 10.76
CA THR A 65 13.37 -12.01 10.44
C THR A 65 13.27 -12.24 8.93
N ASP A 66 13.88 -13.33 8.45
CA ASP A 66 13.73 -13.80 7.07
C ASP A 66 13.16 -15.24 7.04
N PRO A 67 11.89 -15.44 6.64
CA PRO A 67 10.97 -14.42 6.14
C PRO A 67 10.42 -13.49 7.24
N PRO A 68 9.98 -12.26 6.89
CA PRO A 68 9.27 -11.40 7.82
C PRO A 68 7.89 -11.95 8.14
N ALA A 69 7.42 -11.67 9.36
CA ALA A 69 6.08 -12.01 9.82
C ALA A 69 5.01 -11.40 8.88
N PRO A 70 3.94 -12.14 8.56
CA PRO A 70 2.83 -11.59 7.78
C PRO A 70 2.18 -10.39 8.47
N PHE A 71 1.92 -9.33 7.72
CA PHE A 71 1.17 -8.17 8.24
C PHE A 71 -0.32 -8.51 8.40
N ASP A 72 -0.89 -8.27 9.59
CA ASP A 72 -2.33 -8.40 9.82
C ASP A 72 -3.11 -7.27 9.12
N PHE A 73 -3.41 -7.51 7.85
CA PHE A 73 -4.10 -6.52 7.04
C PHE A 73 -5.57 -6.34 7.46
N ASN A 74 -6.24 -7.37 7.97
CA ASN A 74 -7.63 -7.24 8.41
C ASN A 74 -7.72 -6.41 9.69
N GLY A 75 -6.87 -6.68 10.68
CA GLY A 75 -6.78 -5.86 11.89
C GLY A 75 -6.44 -4.40 11.58
N TYR A 76 -5.58 -4.14 10.60
CA TYR A 76 -5.33 -2.78 10.11
C TYR A 76 -6.57 -2.13 9.49
N LEU A 77 -7.37 -2.85 8.68
CA LEU A 77 -8.60 -2.28 8.14
C LEU A 77 -9.65 -2.03 9.23
N ASP A 78 -9.74 -2.90 10.23
CA ASP A 78 -10.65 -2.74 11.37
C ASP A 78 -10.24 -1.53 12.22
N PHE A 79 -8.93 -1.28 12.40
CA PHE A 79 -8.39 -0.05 12.96
C PHE A 79 -8.86 1.17 12.17
N LEU A 80 -8.73 1.17 10.84
CA LEU A 80 -9.16 2.29 10.00
C LEU A 80 -10.66 2.59 10.14
N GLN A 81 -11.49 1.55 10.16
CA GLN A 81 -12.93 1.73 10.36
C GLN A 81 -13.25 2.31 11.74
N ARG A 82 -12.56 1.87 12.80
CA ARG A 82 -12.73 2.41 14.16
C ARG A 82 -12.50 3.92 14.22
N TYR A 83 -11.57 4.44 13.43
CA TYR A 83 -11.25 5.87 13.37
C TYR A 83 -11.90 6.59 12.18
N ASN A 84 -12.91 5.99 11.54
CA ASN A 84 -13.64 6.58 10.41
C ASN A 84 -12.73 6.98 9.22
N HIS A 85 -11.64 6.25 9.00
CA HIS A 85 -10.79 6.40 7.82
C HIS A 85 -11.41 5.70 6.62
N ASN A 86 -11.33 6.35 5.46
CA ASN A 86 -11.86 5.87 4.18
C ASN A 86 -10.80 5.84 3.06
N PHE A 87 -9.53 6.02 3.39
CA PHE A 87 -8.44 6.04 2.41
C PHE A 87 -7.16 5.39 2.94
N ILE A 88 -6.47 4.63 2.09
CA ILE A 88 -5.11 4.13 2.33
C ILE A 88 -4.25 4.23 1.08
N ARG A 89 -2.93 4.34 1.27
CA ARG A 89 -1.93 4.10 0.23
C ARG A 89 -1.19 2.79 0.47
N LEU A 90 -1.22 1.87 -0.48
CA LEU A 90 -0.45 0.62 -0.45
C LEU A 90 0.99 0.88 -0.89
N TRP A 91 1.97 0.53 -0.05
CA TRP A 91 3.40 0.79 -0.29
C TRP A 91 4.10 -0.40 -0.96
N THR A 92 4.70 -0.20 -2.15
CA THR A 92 5.31 -1.29 -2.94
C THR A 92 6.75 -1.64 -2.56
N TRP A 93 7.46 -0.76 -1.86
CA TRP A 93 8.83 -0.92 -1.31
C TRP A 93 9.81 -1.78 -2.11
N GLU A 94 10.85 -1.19 -2.68
CA GLU A 94 11.61 -1.89 -3.74
C GLU A 94 12.87 -2.63 -3.27
N LEU A 95 13.26 -2.53 -2.00
CA LEU A 95 14.42 -3.24 -1.44
C LEU A 95 14.05 -4.52 -0.70
N SER A 96 14.68 -5.65 -1.04
CA SER A 96 14.44 -6.94 -0.37
C SER A 96 15.00 -7.00 1.05
N LYS A 97 16.04 -6.19 1.31
CA LYS A 97 16.65 -5.96 2.62
C LYS A 97 17.07 -4.50 2.71
N TYR A 98 16.95 -3.90 3.88
CA TYR A 98 17.39 -2.53 4.13
C TYR A 98 17.69 -2.28 5.62
N SER A 99 18.49 -1.25 5.89
CA SER A 99 18.76 -0.75 7.23
C SER A 99 18.98 0.76 7.21
N TYR A 100 18.62 1.42 8.31
CA TYR A 100 18.93 2.83 8.56
C TYR A 100 20.05 2.95 9.59
N LYS A 101 20.57 4.17 9.79
CA LYS A 101 21.57 4.46 10.82
C LYS A 101 21.05 4.05 12.20
N GLY A 102 21.79 3.21 12.91
CA GLY A 102 21.40 2.67 14.21
C GLY A 102 20.25 1.65 14.16
N GLY A 103 19.76 1.30 12.96
CA GLY A 103 18.66 0.36 12.77
C GLY A 103 19.15 -1.06 12.49
N THR A 104 18.35 -2.04 12.91
CA THR A 104 18.56 -3.46 12.55
C THR A 104 18.10 -3.76 11.13
N MET A 105 18.73 -4.75 10.49
CA MET A 105 18.36 -5.23 9.17
C MET A 105 16.87 -5.57 9.09
N THR A 106 16.21 -5.11 8.04
CA THR A 106 14.78 -5.33 7.80
C THR A 106 14.61 -6.04 6.48
N TYR A 107 13.82 -7.10 6.48
CA TYR A 107 13.54 -7.95 5.34
C TYR A 107 12.15 -7.67 4.82
N VAL A 108 11.99 -7.70 3.49
CA VAL A 108 10.72 -7.34 2.84
C VAL A 108 10.30 -8.39 1.81
N ARG A 109 8.99 -8.68 1.74
CA ARG A 109 8.38 -9.55 0.71
C ARG A 109 6.87 -9.27 0.56
N PRO A 110 6.18 -9.70 -0.51
CA PRO A 110 6.68 -10.30 -1.74
C PRO A 110 7.17 -9.25 -2.77
N PHE A 111 7.71 -9.73 -3.89
CA PHE A 111 8.12 -8.91 -5.04
C PHE A 111 7.34 -9.28 -6.30
N PRO A 112 7.20 -8.36 -7.26
CA PRO A 112 6.39 -8.58 -8.47
C PRO A 112 7.02 -9.59 -9.43
N TRP A 113 8.31 -9.87 -9.34
CA TRP A 113 9.00 -10.86 -10.16
C TRP A 113 9.26 -12.17 -9.43
N LYS A 114 9.19 -13.29 -10.17
CA LYS A 114 9.58 -14.60 -9.65
C LYS A 114 11.08 -14.64 -9.40
N ARG A 115 11.49 -15.41 -8.41
CA ARG A 115 12.88 -15.84 -8.25
C ARG A 115 13.05 -17.21 -8.87
N THR A 116 14.06 -17.41 -9.72
CA THR A 116 14.25 -18.66 -10.49
C THR A 116 15.72 -19.06 -10.60
N GLY A 117 15.96 -20.35 -10.83
CA GLY A 117 17.29 -20.90 -11.10
C GLY A 117 18.19 -21.09 -9.86
N PRO A 118 19.39 -21.68 -10.04
CA PRO A 118 20.28 -22.02 -8.94
C PRO A 118 21.16 -20.85 -8.47
N ARG A 119 21.32 -19.79 -9.28
CA ARG A 119 22.22 -18.66 -8.97
C ARG A 119 21.63 -17.79 -7.86
N LYS A 120 22.48 -17.39 -6.92
CA LYS A 120 22.10 -16.51 -5.80
C LYS A 120 22.21 -15.03 -6.18
N ALA A 121 21.22 -14.26 -5.74
CA ALA A 121 21.28 -12.82 -5.61
C ALA A 121 22.11 -12.44 -4.37
N LEU A 122 22.40 -11.14 -4.20
CA LEU A 122 23.18 -10.62 -3.07
C LEU A 122 22.54 -10.90 -1.71
N ASP A 123 21.22 -11.08 -1.70
CA ASP A 123 20.46 -11.41 -0.52
C ASP A 123 20.51 -12.91 -0.13
N GLY A 124 21.24 -13.73 -0.90
CA GLY A 124 21.47 -15.16 -0.69
C GLY A 124 20.38 -16.07 -1.27
N LYS A 125 19.29 -15.50 -1.81
CA LYS A 125 18.17 -16.24 -2.41
C LYS A 125 18.33 -16.35 -3.93
N PRO A 126 17.55 -17.18 -4.64
CA PRO A 126 17.61 -17.24 -6.09
C PRO A 126 17.38 -15.86 -6.73
N LYS A 127 18.07 -15.59 -7.85
CA LYS A 127 17.92 -14.34 -8.61
C LYS A 127 16.51 -14.15 -9.15
N PHE A 128 16.10 -12.91 -9.32
CA PHE A 128 14.84 -12.55 -9.98
C PHE A 128 14.90 -12.84 -11.49
N ASP A 129 13.79 -13.34 -12.04
CA ASP A 129 13.51 -13.29 -13.48
C ASP A 129 12.53 -12.15 -13.73
N LEU A 130 13.09 -11.01 -14.16
CA LEU A 130 12.37 -9.77 -14.36
C LEU A 130 11.35 -9.85 -15.50
N LYS A 131 11.43 -10.89 -16.35
CA LYS A 131 10.46 -11.16 -17.41
C LYS A 131 9.31 -12.08 -16.96
N LYS A 132 9.30 -12.54 -15.70
CA LYS A 132 8.26 -13.44 -15.17
C LYS A 132 7.62 -12.88 -13.92
N PHE A 133 6.36 -12.48 -14.03
CA PHE A 133 5.58 -12.02 -12.90
C PHE A 133 5.28 -13.13 -11.88
N ASN A 134 5.32 -12.75 -10.61
CA ASN A 134 4.93 -13.56 -9.47
C ASN A 134 3.44 -13.35 -9.19
N GLN A 135 2.60 -14.28 -9.64
CA GLN A 135 1.15 -14.20 -9.48
C GLN A 135 0.72 -13.94 -8.02
N LYS A 136 1.41 -14.52 -7.03
CA LYS A 136 1.10 -14.32 -5.60
C LYS A 136 1.20 -12.86 -5.14
N TYR A 137 2.05 -12.05 -5.77
CA TYR A 137 2.16 -10.62 -5.48
C TYR A 137 0.90 -9.88 -5.95
N PHE A 138 0.43 -10.16 -7.17
CA PHE A 138 -0.75 -9.52 -7.75
C PHE A 138 -2.07 -10.05 -7.14
N ASP A 139 -2.13 -11.33 -6.79
CA ASP A 139 -3.24 -11.91 -6.03
C ASP A 139 -3.38 -11.22 -4.67
N ARG A 140 -2.24 -10.98 -3.99
CA ARG A 140 -2.22 -10.21 -2.74
C ARG A 140 -2.72 -8.80 -2.97
N LEU A 141 -2.23 -8.08 -3.98
CA LEU A 141 -2.69 -6.72 -4.29
C LEU A 141 -4.21 -6.68 -4.49
N ARG A 142 -4.72 -7.58 -5.33
CA ARG A 142 -6.16 -7.71 -5.61
C ARG A 142 -6.95 -8.01 -4.34
N SER A 143 -6.51 -8.97 -3.54
CA SER A 143 -7.20 -9.35 -2.29
C SER A 143 -7.26 -8.19 -1.29
N ARG A 144 -6.18 -7.42 -1.13
CA ARG A 144 -6.13 -6.26 -0.22
C ARG A 144 -7.07 -5.15 -0.70
N VAL A 145 -7.10 -4.86 -2.00
CA VAL A 145 -8.03 -3.89 -2.59
C VAL A 145 -9.48 -4.33 -2.39
N ILE A 146 -9.80 -5.59 -2.62
CA ILE A 146 -11.16 -6.13 -2.39
C ILE A 146 -11.55 -6.02 -0.91
N ALA A 147 -10.65 -6.35 0.01
CA ALA A 147 -10.91 -6.26 1.45
C ALA A 147 -11.15 -4.82 1.92
N ALA A 148 -10.39 -3.85 1.40
CA ALA A 148 -10.59 -2.44 1.65
C ALA A 148 -11.92 -1.93 1.06
N ALA A 149 -12.26 -2.34 -0.17
CA ALA A 149 -13.51 -1.97 -0.83
C ALA A 149 -14.74 -2.44 -0.05
N LYS A 150 -14.71 -3.67 0.50
CA LYS A 150 -15.77 -4.20 1.38
C LYS A 150 -15.99 -3.34 2.64
N ARG A 151 -14.96 -2.61 3.07
CA ARG A 151 -14.98 -1.69 4.22
C ARG A 151 -15.11 -0.21 3.83
N ARG A 152 -15.39 0.06 2.55
CA ARG A 152 -15.58 1.41 1.99
C ARG A 152 -14.33 2.30 2.08
N ILE A 153 -13.16 1.68 1.97
CA ILE A 153 -11.86 2.35 1.98
C ILE A 153 -11.33 2.41 0.54
N TYR A 154 -11.07 3.62 0.05
CA TYR A 154 -10.36 3.87 -1.19
C TYR A 154 -8.88 3.53 -1.07
N VAL A 155 -8.31 3.01 -2.15
CA VAL A 155 -6.92 2.55 -2.18
C VAL A 155 -6.15 3.30 -3.26
N SER A 156 -5.11 4.02 -2.86
CA SER A 156 -4.04 4.45 -3.75
C SER A 156 -2.99 3.35 -3.85
N ILE A 157 -2.69 2.90 -5.06
CA ILE A 157 -1.68 1.86 -5.31
C ILE A 157 -0.40 2.56 -5.77
N MET A 158 0.68 2.38 -5.02
CA MET A 158 1.99 2.84 -5.44
C MET A 158 2.61 1.85 -6.43
N LEU A 159 2.96 2.33 -7.62
CA LEU A 159 3.61 1.50 -8.64
C LEU A 159 5.14 1.46 -8.48
N PHE A 160 5.73 2.60 -8.09
CA PHE A 160 7.17 2.77 -7.92
C PHE A 160 7.47 3.50 -6.61
N GLU A 161 8.57 3.15 -5.95
CA GLU A 161 8.91 3.62 -4.60
C GLU A 161 10.41 3.92 -4.47
N GLY A 162 10.77 5.20 -4.28
CA GLY A 162 12.18 5.61 -4.21
C GLY A 162 12.76 5.86 -2.80
N HIS A 163 11.94 5.92 -1.75
CA HIS A 163 12.42 6.23 -0.39
C HIS A 163 13.44 5.21 0.10
N GLY A 164 13.26 3.91 -0.16
CA GLY A 164 14.24 2.88 0.18
C GLY A 164 15.64 3.17 -0.38
N LEU A 165 15.72 3.54 -1.66
CA LEU A 165 16.98 3.83 -2.35
C LEU A 165 17.68 5.09 -1.79
N HIS A 166 16.92 6.12 -1.44
CA HIS A 166 17.46 7.38 -0.91
C HIS A 166 17.86 7.27 0.57
N ALA A 167 17.03 6.64 1.39
CA ALA A 167 17.15 6.72 2.85
C ALA A 167 17.94 5.56 3.47
N SER A 168 18.00 4.40 2.81
CA SER A 168 18.73 3.24 3.35
C SER A 168 20.24 3.46 3.27
N LEU A 169 20.98 2.73 4.11
CA LEU A 169 22.44 2.76 4.14
C LEU A 169 23.06 1.75 3.16
N PRO A 170 24.25 2.05 2.60
CA PRO A 170 25.07 1.07 1.91
C PRO A 170 25.37 -0.17 2.78
N PRO A 171 25.48 -1.36 2.16
CA PRO A 171 25.27 -1.62 0.74
C PRO A 171 23.77 -1.80 0.39
N TRP A 172 22.91 -1.94 1.40
CA TRP A 172 21.50 -2.31 1.22
C TRP A 172 20.59 -1.19 0.72
N CYS A 173 21.13 0.00 0.45
CA CYS A 173 20.46 1.00 -0.37
C CYS A 173 20.30 0.60 -1.83
N TRP A 174 21.06 -0.39 -2.31
CA TRP A 174 20.97 -0.89 -3.69
C TRP A 174 21.09 -2.42 -3.79
N ASP A 175 21.87 -3.07 -2.93
CA ASP A 175 22.08 -4.53 -2.97
C ASP A 175 20.80 -5.33 -2.76
N GLY A 176 19.76 -4.72 -2.18
CA GLY A 176 18.45 -5.33 -2.01
C GLY A 176 17.56 -5.28 -3.26
N HIS A 177 17.92 -4.52 -4.29
CA HIS A 177 17.01 -4.13 -5.36
C HIS A 177 16.97 -5.17 -6.51
N PRO A 178 15.80 -5.53 -7.07
CA PRO A 178 15.70 -6.48 -8.18
C PRO A 178 16.44 -6.07 -9.46
N PHE A 179 16.53 -4.76 -9.74
CA PHE A 179 17.25 -4.23 -10.90
C PHE A 179 18.76 -4.06 -10.69
N ASN A 180 19.31 -4.44 -9.54
CA ASN A 180 20.75 -4.61 -9.43
C ASN A 180 21.17 -5.80 -10.32
N VAL A 181 22.19 -5.61 -11.16
CA VAL A 181 22.65 -6.62 -12.13
C VAL A 181 23.03 -7.95 -11.47
N LYS A 182 23.47 -7.92 -10.21
CA LYS A 182 23.80 -9.11 -9.44
C LYS A 182 22.55 -9.86 -8.96
N ASN A 183 21.37 -9.24 -8.98
CA ASN A 183 20.13 -9.79 -8.42
C ASN A 183 19.16 -10.37 -9.45
N ASN A 184 19.36 -10.16 -10.75
CA ASN A 184 18.50 -10.70 -11.79
C ASN A 184 19.23 -11.59 -12.80
N VAL A 185 18.50 -12.51 -13.43
CA VAL A 185 19.03 -13.42 -14.47
C VAL A 185 19.07 -12.76 -15.86
N ASN A 186 18.43 -11.60 -16.00
CA ASN A 186 18.24 -10.91 -17.27
C ASN A 186 19.41 -9.97 -17.62
N ALA A 187 20.44 -9.89 -16.76
CA ALA A 187 21.61 -9.02 -16.89
C ALA A 187 21.27 -7.52 -17.00
N ILE A 188 20.14 -7.09 -16.43
CA ILE A 188 19.74 -5.68 -16.40
C ILE A 188 20.44 -5.01 -15.22
N ASN A 189 21.15 -3.91 -15.51
CA ASN A 189 21.70 -3.03 -14.50
C ASN A 189 20.89 -1.73 -14.41
N GLY A 190 20.24 -1.48 -13.28
CA GLY A 190 19.47 -0.27 -13.04
C GLY A 190 20.28 0.94 -12.56
N ASP A 191 21.57 0.76 -12.28
CA ASP A 191 22.50 1.80 -11.81
C ASP A 191 23.41 2.19 -12.98
N LEU A 192 22.99 3.21 -13.75
CA LEU A 192 23.66 3.55 -15.01
C LEU A 192 24.92 4.40 -14.82
N ASP A 193 24.99 5.17 -13.75
CA ASP A 193 26.15 6.02 -13.44
C ASP A 193 27.12 5.37 -12.44
N GLY A 194 26.74 4.25 -11.83
CA GLY A 194 27.62 3.44 -10.99
C GLY A 194 27.77 3.99 -9.58
N ASP A 195 26.82 4.81 -9.11
CA ASP A 195 26.87 5.45 -7.80
C ASP A 195 26.46 4.50 -6.64
N GLY A 196 25.95 3.30 -6.97
CA GLY A 196 25.50 2.32 -6.00
C GLY A 196 24.15 2.65 -5.35
N ARG A 197 23.30 3.44 -6.00
CA ARG A 197 21.92 3.75 -5.58
C ARG A 197 20.87 3.23 -6.55
N GLY A 198 21.16 3.25 -7.85
CA GLY A 198 20.24 2.80 -8.89
C GLY A 198 18.94 3.61 -8.96
N ILE A 199 19.03 4.92 -8.71
CA ILE A 199 17.93 5.88 -8.83
C ILE A 199 17.43 5.95 -10.28
N GLU A 200 18.26 5.57 -11.24
CA GLU A 200 17.97 5.63 -12.68
C GLU A 200 16.84 4.67 -13.07
N THR A 201 16.51 3.72 -12.19
CA THR A 201 15.33 2.86 -12.31
C THR A 201 14.00 3.63 -12.28
N HIS A 202 14.01 4.90 -11.86
CA HIS A 202 12.86 5.81 -11.81
C HIS A 202 12.94 7.01 -12.76
N THR A 203 13.97 7.11 -13.61
CA THR A 203 14.22 8.33 -14.41
C THR A 203 13.89 8.18 -15.89
N LEU A 204 13.44 7.00 -16.33
CA LEU A 204 13.23 6.63 -17.74
C LEU A 204 14.51 6.58 -18.60
N LYS A 205 15.70 6.85 -18.04
CA LYS A 205 16.97 6.81 -18.77
C LYS A 205 17.37 5.39 -19.20
N ASN A 206 16.94 4.36 -18.45
CA ASN A 206 17.24 2.97 -18.76
C ASN A 206 16.10 2.32 -19.55
N HIS A 207 16.26 2.21 -20.87
CA HIS A 207 15.24 1.64 -21.76
C HIS A 207 14.84 0.21 -21.40
N ALA A 208 15.77 -0.62 -20.90
CA ALA A 208 15.47 -2.00 -20.51
C ALA A 208 14.59 -2.06 -19.26
N VAL A 209 14.85 -1.19 -18.27
CA VAL A 209 13.99 -1.03 -17.09
C VAL A 209 12.63 -0.47 -17.50
N THR A 210 12.60 0.59 -18.31
CA THR A 210 11.35 1.20 -18.79
C THR A 210 10.48 0.22 -19.57
N ALA A 211 11.08 -0.64 -20.40
CA ALA A 211 10.34 -1.65 -21.14
C ALA A 211 9.61 -2.64 -20.21
N LEU A 212 10.21 -3.00 -19.07
CA LEU A 212 9.59 -3.89 -18.09
C LEU A 212 8.52 -3.20 -17.24
N GLN A 213 8.64 -1.89 -17.02
CA GLN A 213 7.70 -1.11 -16.22
C GLN A 213 6.44 -0.69 -17.00
N LYS A 214 6.44 -0.79 -18.33
CA LYS A 214 5.27 -0.53 -19.20
C LYS A 214 4.25 -1.67 -19.24
N ALA A 215 4.63 -2.86 -18.78
CA ALA A 215 3.90 -4.11 -18.97
C ALA A 215 2.62 -4.23 -18.12
#